data_AF-A0A7K0GSC8-F1
#
_entry.id   AF-A0A7K0GSC8-F1
#
_cell.length_a   1.000
_cell.length_b   1.000
_cell.length_c   1.000
_cell.angle_alpha   90.00
_cell.angle_beta   90.00
_cell.angle_gamma   90.00
#
_symmetry.space_group_name_H-M   'P 1'
#
loop_
_entity.id
_entity.type
_entity.pdbx_description
1 polymer ?
#
loop_
_entity_poly.entity_id
_entity_poly.type
_entity_poly.pdbx_seq_one_letter_code
_entity_poly.pdbx_strand_id
1 'polypeptide(L)'
;MASIKLSDGRVFKYKVYPLYLGIKKIDREKAKENLLLLKKITDKAGLKFALAFGTALGAIREHNFIEHDEDIDLWVHYSDRDLLLSLLFELRENGFEVARWDRRGCLSIIRNKEYIDLAIYYPDDRAEAIMSCCGDPMPRKYIEHWVKIPFLGDKFYIARDWEEMMEFRYGKDWRIPVAYTNYKVSFVQKKIAKLKEYVKNHLPSFAYNIIYNHLDKKCLDRYYYRLDRYNKLKNRGDVSHM
;
A
#
# COMPACT_ATOMS: atom_id res chain seq x y z
N MET A 1 -19.86 12.84 -7.01
CA MET A 1 -19.03 11.65 -7.32
C MET A 1 -17.60 12.11 -7.49
N ALA A 2 -16.62 11.29 -7.10
CA ALA A 2 -15.20 11.59 -7.32
C ALA A 2 -14.77 11.16 -8.73
N SER A 3 -13.61 11.64 -9.17
CA SER A 3 -13.10 11.33 -10.52
C SER A 3 -11.59 11.31 -10.59
N ILE A 4 -11.05 10.46 -11.46
CA ILE A 4 -9.64 10.41 -11.84
C ILE A 4 -9.53 10.82 -13.30
N LYS A 5 -8.65 11.78 -13.61
CA LYS A 5 -8.28 12.12 -14.98
C LYS A 5 -7.08 11.26 -15.40
N LEU A 6 -7.24 10.49 -16.46
CA LEU A 6 -6.20 9.65 -17.06
C LEU A 6 -5.27 10.50 -17.94
N SER A 7 -4.09 9.97 -18.25
CA SER A 7 -3.08 10.63 -19.11
C SER A 7 -3.59 10.87 -20.53
N ASP A 8 -4.45 9.99 -21.05
CA ASP A 8 -5.10 10.12 -22.36
C ASP A 8 -6.32 11.07 -22.38
N GLY A 9 -6.60 11.75 -21.26
CA GLY A 9 -7.69 12.70 -21.13
C GLY A 9 -9.04 12.11 -20.74
N ARG A 10 -9.20 10.77 -20.71
CA ARG A 10 -10.43 10.14 -20.21
C ARG A 10 -10.63 10.45 -18.73
N VAL A 11 -11.89 10.44 -18.29
CA VAL A 11 -12.27 10.68 -16.90
C VAL A 11 -12.97 9.45 -16.34
N PHE A 12 -12.36 8.82 -15.34
CA PHE A 12 -12.94 7.70 -14.61
C PHE A 12 -13.69 8.22 -13.38
N LYS A 13 -15.03 8.15 -13.39
CA LYS A 13 -15.89 8.53 -12.26
C LYS A 13 -16.08 7.35 -11.30
N TYR A 14 -16.10 7.60 -10.00
CA TYR A 14 -16.30 6.57 -8.98
C TYR A 14 -17.00 7.12 -7.72
N LYS A 15 -17.47 6.19 -6.88
CA LYS A 15 -18.05 6.49 -5.58
C LYS A 15 -17.02 6.19 -4.49
N VAL A 16 -16.70 7.18 -3.68
CA VAL A 16 -15.76 7.01 -2.57
C VAL A 16 -16.31 5.97 -1.59
N TYR A 17 -15.52 4.94 -1.32
CA TYR A 17 -15.77 3.97 -0.26
C TYR A 17 -14.84 4.30 0.92
N PRO A 18 -15.38 4.60 2.11
CA PRO A 18 -14.56 5.00 3.24
C PRO A 18 -13.81 3.80 3.80
N LEU A 19 -12.50 3.80 3.62
CA LEU A 19 -11.57 2.80 4.15
C LEU A 19 -10.90 3.34 5.41
N TYR A 20 -10.85 2.54 6.46
CA TYR A 20 -10.19 2.87 7.73
C TYR A 20 -9.87 1.57 8.50
N LEU A 21 -8.84 1.64 9.32
CA LEU A 21 -8.37 0.52 10.13
C LEU A 21 -9.49 -0.04 11.02
N GLY A 22 -9.65 -1.36 11.06
CA GLY A 22 -10.63 -2.08 11.86
C GLY A 22 -12.00 -2.23 11.19
N ILE A 23 -12.13 -1.98 9.89
CA ILE A 23 -13.42 -2.02 9.19
C ILE A 23 -13.95 -3.44 8.98
N LYS A 24 -13.07 -4.41 8.70
CA LYS A 24 -13.43 -5.81 8.46
C LYS A 24 -12.21 -6.71 8.60
N LYS A 25 -12.45 -8.01 8.79
CA LYS A 25 -11.44 -9.05 8.55
C LYS A 25 -11.34 -9.37 7.06
N ILE A 26 -10.17 -9.82 6.63
CA ILE A 26 -9.96 -10.34 5.28
C ILE A 26 -10.70 -11.66 5.08
N ASP A 27 -11.35 -11.81 3.94
CA ASP A 27 -11.86 -13.10 3.47
C ASP A 27 -10.81 -13.70 2.53
N ARG A 28 -10.02 -14.65 3.03
CA ARG A 28 -8.84 -15.18 2.34
C ARG A 28 -9.16 -15.76 0.95
N GLU A 29 -10.31 -16.39 0.77
CA GLU A 29 -10.71 -16.98 -0.51
C GLU A 29 -11.05 -15.89 -1.53
N LYS A 30 -11.86 -14.90 -1.13
CA LYS A 30 -12.18 -13.75 -2.00
C LYS A 30 -10.97 -12.88 -2.28
N ALA A 31 -10.09 -12.71 -1.30
CA ALA A 31 -8.84 -11.97 -1.45
C ALA A 31 -7.92 -12.68 -2.46
N LYS A 32 -7.77 -14.00 -2.35
CA LYS A 32 -7.02 -14.81 -3.31
C LYS A 32 -7.59 -14.70 -4.72
N GLU A 33 -8.90 -14.87 -4.86
CA GLU A 33 -9.60 -14.74 -6.16
C GLU A 33 -9.34 -13.36 -6.78
N ASN A 34 -9.48 -12.29 -6.01
CA ASN A 34 -9.25 -10.93 -6.47
C ASN A 34 -7.79 -10.67 -6.84
N LEU A 35 -6.83 -11.13 -6.04
CA LEU A 35 -5.41 -10.96 -6.32
C LEU A 35 -5.00 -11.68 -7.62
N LEU A 36 -5.46 -12.92 -7.82
CA LEU A 36 -5.17 -13.69 -9.03
C LEU A 36 -5.86 -13.09 -10.27
N LEU A 37 -7.08 -12.59 -10.14
CA LEU A 37 -7.78 -11.90 -11.24
C LEU A 37 -7.08 -10.59 -11.61
N LEU A 38 -6.70 -9.77 -10.62
CA LEU A 38 -5.91 -8.57 -10.84
C LEU A 38 -4.61 -8.93 -11.57
N LYS A 39 -3.87 -9.93 -11.08
CA LYS A 39 -2.62 -10.40 -11.69
C LYS A 39 -2.81 -10.79 -13.15
N LYS A 40 -3.86 -11.53 -13.49
CA LYS A 40 -4.17 -11.92 -14.87
C LYS A 40 -4.35 -10.71 -15.79
N ILE A 41 -5.08 -9.68 -15.32
CA ILE A 41 -5.33 -8.45 -16.08
C ILE A 41 -4.01 -7.66 -16.25
N THR A 42 -3.25 -7.48 -15.17
CA THR A 42 -2.01 -6.70 -15.21
C THR A 42 -0.91 -7.40 -16.02
N ASP A 43 -0.79 -8.72 -15.92
CA ASP A 43 0.20 -9.50 -16.70
C ASP A 43 -0.05 -9.35 -18.20
N LYS A 44 -1.32 -9.40 -18.63
CA LYS A 44 -1.70 -9.17 -20.03
C LYS A 44 -1.32 -7.77 -20.52
N ALA A 45 -1.41 -6.78 -19.65
CA ALA A 45 -1.05 -5.40 -19.94
C ALA A 45 0.45 -5.09 -19.74
N GLY A 46 1.25 -6.04 -19.24
CA GLY A 46 2.66 -5.84 -18.92
C GLY A 46 2.92 -5.01 -17.65
N LEU A 47 1.90 -4.74 -16.83
CA LEU A 47 2.02 -4.03 -15.57
C LEU A 47 2.56 -4.96 -14.48
N LYS A 48 3.69 -4.60 -13.88
CA LYS A 48 4.27 -5.34 -12.76
C LYS A 48 3.89 -4.70 -11.43
N PHE A 49 3.66 -5.54 -10.44
CA PHE A 49 3.49 -5.13 -9.05
C PHE A 49 4.17 -6.13 -8.12
N ALA A 50 4.54 -5.68 -6.93
CA ALA A 50 5.08 -6.52 -5.86
C ALA A 50 4.12 -6.59 -4.67
N LEU A 51 4.15 -7.70 -3.94
CA LEU A 51 3.50 -7.80 -2.63
C LEU A 51 4.12 -6.77 -1.70
N ALA A 52 3.29 -6.06 -0.95
CA ALA A 52 3.69 -5.04 0.01
C ALA A 52 3.12 -5.31 1.39
N PHE A 53 3.66 -4.63 2.39
CA PHE A 53 3.14 -4.54 3.76
C PHE A 53 2.58 -5.87 4.32
N GLY A 54 1.31 -5.90 4.76
CA GLY A 54 0.69 -7.05 5.41
C GLY A 54 0.61 -8.27 4.50
N THR A 55 0.36 -8.05 3.21
CA THR A 55 0.34 -9.12 2.20
C THR A 55 1.71 -9.76 2.00
N ALA A 56 2.77 -8.95 1.89
CA ALA A 56 4.13 -9.45 1.79
C ALA A 56 4.52 -10.22 3.05
N LEU A 57 4.23 -9.68 4.23
CA LEU A 57 4.48 -10.31 5.52
C LEU A 57 3.74 -11.66 5.65
N GLY A 58 2.46 -11.71 5.27
CA GLY A 58 1.69 -12.95 5.23
C GLY A 58 2.31 -13.98 4.29
N ALA A 59 2.70 -13.57 3.09
CA ALA A 59 3.31 -14.46 2.10
C ALA A 59 4.59 -15.15 2.61
N ILE A 60 5.44 -14.40 3.32
CA ILE A 60 6.72 -14.96 3.82
C ILE A 60 6.61 -15.63 5.19
N ARG A 61 5.64 -15.26 6.03
CA ARG A 61 5.53 -15.76 7.42
C ARG A 61 4.50 -16.87 7.55
N GLU A 62 3.34 -16.69 6.93
CA GLU A 62 2.17 -17.56 7.08
C GLU A 62 1.88 -18.37 5.82
N HIS A 63 2.61 -18.10 4.72
CA HIS A 63 2.38 -18.67 3.39
C HIS A 63 0.94 -18.49 2.89
N ASN A 64 0.26 -17.47 3.43
CA ASN A 64 -1.11 -17.08 3.13
C ASN A 64 -1.30 -15.60 3.56
N PHE A 65 -2.45 -15.00 3.30
CA PHE A 65 -2.77 -13.70 3.93
C PHE A 65 -2.84 -13.83 5.44
N ILE A 66 -2.49 -12.78 6.17
CA ILE A 66 -2.62 -12.73 7.63
C ILE A 66 -4.12 -12.81 8.00
N GLU A 67 -4.51 -13.68 8.93
CA GLU A 67 -5.93 -13.96 9.20
C GLU A 67 -6.69 -12.72 9.70
N HIS A 68 -6.00 -11.89 10.46
CA HIS A 68 -6.51 -10.63 10.99
C HIS A 68 -6.08 -9.41 10.15
N ASP A 69 -5.69 -9.59 8.89
CA ASP A 69 -5.54 -8.44 7.99
C ASP A 69 -6.91 -7.94 7.50
N GLU A 70 -6.91 -6.82 6.78
CA GLU A 70 -8.13 -6.21 6.23
C GLU A 70 -8.16 -6.22 4.70
N ASP A 71 -6.99 -6.23 4.07
CA ASP A 71 -6.79 -5.92 2.66
C ASP A 71 -5.61 -6.66 2.02
N ILE A 72 -5.45 -6.36 0.73
CA ILE A 72 -4.31 -6.79 -0.07
C ILE A 72 -3.47 -5.55 -0.37
N ASP A 73 -2.19 -5.61 -0.05
CA ASP A 73 -1.24 -4.51 -0.21
C ASP A 73 -0.27 -4.82 -1.34
N LEU A 74 -0.20 -3.92 -2.33
CA LEU A 74 0.67 -4.05 -3.49
C LEU A 74 1.47 -2.77 -3.75
N TRP A 75 2.71 -2.94 -4.20
CA TRP A 75 3.53 -1.86 -4.74
C TRP A 75 3.51 -1.83 -6.25
N VAL A 76 3.41 -0.62 -6.80
CA VAL A 76 3.54 -0.33 -8.22
C VAL A 76 4.64 0.72 -8.38
N HIS A 77 5.55 0.49 -9.32
CA HIS A 77 6.61 1.45 -9.59
C HIS A 77 6.01 2.71 -10.23
N TYR A 78 6.48 3.91 -9.86
CA TYR A 78 5.88 5.16 -10.34
C TYR A 78 5.90 5.33 -11.86
N SER A 79 6.86 4.71 -12.57
CA SER A 79 6.88 4.70 -14.03
C SER A 79 5.62 4.08 -14.64
N ASP A 80 4.98 3.17 -13.92
CA ASP A 80 3.84 2.41 -14.42
C ASP A 80 2.51 2.98 -13.92
N ARG A 81 2.53 4.16 -13.27
CA ARG A 81 1.34 4.87 -12.79
C ARG A 81 0.30 5.02 -13.90
N ASP A 82 0.70 5.54 -15.04
CA ASP A 82 -0.23 5.82 -16.13
C ASP A 82 -0.79 4.54 -16.75
N LEU A 83 0.04 3.49 -16.84
CA LEU A 83 -0.40 2.16 -17.26
C LEU A 83 -1.46 1.63 -16.28
N LEU A 84 -1.20 1.66 -14.96
CA LEU A 84 -2.17 1.24 -13.96
C LEU A 84 -3.50 2.01 -14.07
N LEU A 85 -3.44 3.34 -14.21
CA LEU A 85 -4.65 4.15 -14.32
C LEU A 85 -5.41 3.89 -15.64
N SER A 86 -4.71 3.53 -16.72
CA SER A 86 -5.35 3.16 -17.98
C SER A 86 -6.19 1.88 -17.89
N LEU A 87 -5.85 0.98 -16.97
CA LEU A 87 -6.54 -0.29 -16.74
C LEU A 87 -7.83 -0.16 -15.92
N LEU A 88 -8.14 1.01 -15.36
CA LEU A 88 -9.32 1.17 -14.48
C LEU A 88 -10.64 0.76 -15.14
N PHE A 89 -10.79 0.98 -16.45
CA PHE A 89 -11.99 0.56 -17.19
C PHE A 89 -12.07 -0.96 -17.37
N GLU A 90 -10.98 -1.63 -17.74
CA GLU A 90 -10.92 -3.10 -17.83
C GLU A 90 -11.11 -3.76 -16.45
N LEU A 91 -10.54 -3.17 -15.40
CA LEU A 91 -10.76 -3.59 -14.01
C LEU A 91 -12.25 -3.50 -13.65
N ARG A 92 -12.93 -2.43 -14.04
CA ARG A 92 -14.38 -2.27 -13.86
C ARG A 92 -15.20 -3.32 -14.60
N GLU A 93 -14.85 -3.61 -15.84
CA GLU A 93 -15.51 -4.69 -16.61
C GLU A 93 -15.37 -6.06 -15.92
N ASN A 94 -14.33 -6.25 -15.11
CA ASN A 94 -14.09 -7.46 -14.32
C ASN A 94 -14.61 -7.37 -12.85
N GLY A 95 -15.41 -6.34 -12.54
CA GLY A 95 -16.11 -6.19 -11.26
C GLY A 95 -15.32 -5.48 -10.15
N PHE A 96 -14.14 -4.94 -10.45
CA PHE A 96 -13.45 -4.03 -9.52
C PHE A 96 -14.03 -2.62 -9.61
N GLU A 97 -14.13 -1.93 -8.49
CA GLU A 97 -14.44 -0.50 -8.47
C GLU A 97 -13.38 0.28 -7.70
N VAL A 98 -13.16 1.53 -8.09
CA VAL A 98 -12.28 2.41 -7.32
C VAL A 98 -13.00 2.82 -6.03
N ALA A 99 -12.37 2.54 -4.89
CA ALA A 99 -12.81 2.93 -3.57
C ALA A 99 -12.21 4.28 -3.15
N ARG A 100 -10.92 4.48 -3.42
CA ARG A 100 -10.13 5.64 -2.97
C ARG A 100 -9.04 5.95 -4.00
N TRP A 101 -8.79 7.23 -4.21
CA TRP A 101 -7.65 7.71 -4.98
C TRP A 101 -7.04 8.92 -4.28
N ASP A 102 -5.74 8.88 -4.07
CA ASP A 102 -4.94 9.97 -3.55
C ASP A 102 -3.83 10.28 -4.56
N ARG A 103 -3.76 11.53 -5.02
CA ARG A 103 -2.75 11.99 -5.99
C ARG A 103 -1.30 11.81 -5.51
N ARG A 104 -1.08 11.54 -4.23
CA ARG A 104 0.23 11.18 -3.64
C ARG A 104 0.57 9.69 -3.76
N GLY A 105 -0.21 8.91 -4.52
CA GLY A 105 0.14 7.57 -4.97
C GLY A 105 -0.72 6.42 -4.45
N CYS A 106 -1.73 6.66 -3.62
CA CYS A 106 -2.57 5.58 -3.09
C CYS A 106 -3.84 5.40 -3.93
N LEU A 107 -3.95 4.26 -4.62
CA LEU A 107 -5.16 3.79 -5.27
C LEU A 107 -5.72 2.59 -4.52
N SER A 108 -6.99 2.62 -4.15
CA SER A 108 -7.69 1.46 -3.59
C SER A 108 -8.77 1.00 -4.56
N ILE A 109 -8.77 -0.27 -4.92
CA ILE A 109 -9.85 -0.91 -5.70
C ILE A 109 -10.55 -1.97 -4.85
N ILE A 110 -11.84 -2.21 -5.07
CA ILE A 110 -12.65 -3.15 -4.31
C ILE A 110 -13.41 -4.10 -5.24
N ARG A 111 -13.43 -5.39 -4.91
CA ARG A 111 -14.26 -6.41 -5.57
C ARG A 111 -14.71 -7.42 -4.53
N ASN A 112 -15.95 -7.90 -4.58
CA ASN A 112 -16.48 -8.87 -3.61
C ASN A 112 -16.28 -8.47 -2.13
N LYS A 113 -16.32 -7.16 -1.82
CA LYS A 113 -16.08 -6.55 -0.50
C LYS A 113 -14.64 -6.62 0.02
N GLU A 114 -13.72 -7.23 -0.71
CA GLU A 114 -12.28 -7.20 -0.41
C GLU A 114 -11.62 -6.08 -1.22
N TYR A 115 -10.74 -5.30 -0.59
CA TYR A 115 -10.07 -4.19 -1.25
C TYR A 115 -8.56 -4.44 -1.37
N ILE A 116 -8.00 -3.88 -2.44
CA ILE A 116 -6.59 -3.94 -2.80
C ILE A 116 -6.06 -2.51 -2.81
N ASP A 117 -5.05 -2.25 -1.97
CA ASP A 117 -4.29 -1.02 -1.96
C ASP A 117 -3.09 -1.15 -2.91
N LEU A 118 -3.07 -0.32 -3.95
CA LEU A 118 -2.01 -0.16 -4.93
C LEU A 118 -1.25 1.12 -4.58
N ALA A 119 -0.12 0.95 -3.90
CA ALA A 119 0.73 2.06 -3.48
C ALA A 119 1.80 2.35 -4.54
N ILE A 120 1.67 3.52 -5.15
CA ILE A 120 2.58 4.07 -6.15
C ILE A 120 3.60 4.95 -5.43
N TYR A 121 4.80 4.43 -5.26
CA TYR A 121 5.88 5.13 -4.58
C TYR A 121 6.64 6.02 -5.55
N TYR A 122 6.80 7.30 -5.23
CA TYR A 122 7.57 8.28 -6.02
C TYR A 122 8.90 8.58 -5.32
N PRO A 123 9.97 8.95 -6.04
CA PRO A 123 11.15 9.56 -5.43
C PRO A 123 10.76 10.72 -4.53
N ASP A 124 11.26 10.73 -3.29
CA ASP A 124 11.03 11.84 -2.36
C ASP A 124 12.07 12.93 -2.63
N ASP A 125 11.62 14.11 -3.06
CA ASP A 125 12.48 15.24 -3.41
C ASP A 125 13.21 15.85 -2.20
N ARG A 126 12.78 15.51 -0.98
CA ARG A 126 13.37 15.99 0.27
C ARG A 126 14.51 15.11 0.76
N ALA A 127 14.70 13.93 0.17
CA ALA A 127 15.66 12.96 0.69
C ALA A 127 16.21 12.00 -0.38
N GLU A 128 17.53 11.81 -0.38
CA GLU A 128 18.17 10.86 -1.27
C GLU A 128 17.83 9.41 -0.92
N ALA A 129 17.76 8.56 -1.95
CA ALA A 129 17.47 7.13 -1.83
C ALA A 129 16.18 6.78 -1.05
N ILE A 130 15.24 7.72 -0.92
CA ILE A 130 13.93 7.52 -0.33
C ILE A 130 12.86 7.65 -1.41
N MET A 131 11.86 6.80 -1.28
CA MET A 131 10.62 6.90 -2.02
C MET A 131 9.45 7.06 -1.04
N SER A 132 8.36 7.68 -1.48
CA SER A 132 7.21 7.96 -0.63
C SER A 132 5.89 7.77 -1.37
N CYS A 133 4.91 7.24 -0.65
CA CYS A 133 3.52 7.17 -1.08
C CYS A 133 2.63 7.62 0.08
N CYS A 134 1.83 8.67 -0.12
CA CYS A 134 0.86 9.16 0.86
C CYS A 134 1.41 9.36 2.30
N GLY A 135 2.67 9.79 2.44
CA GLY A 135 3.30 9.99 3.74
C GLY A 135 3.84 8.70 4.38
N ASP A 136 4.05 7.65 3.59
CA ASP A 136 4.82 6.48 3.98
C ASP A 136 6.17 6.46 3.23
N PRO A 137 7.24 6.97 3.83
CA PRO A 137 8.58 6.90 3.24
C PRO A 137 9.23 5.52 3.42
N MET A 138 10.00 5.10 2.42
CA MET A 138 10.68 3.81 2.36
C MET A 138 12.02 3.94 1.61
N PRO A 139 13.07 3.16 1.97
CA PRO A 139 14.26 3.07 1.14
C PRO A 139 13.94 2.63 -0.30
N ARG A 140 14.51 3.35 -1.26
CA ARG A 140 14.37 3.11 -2.71
C ARG A 140 14.66 1.66 -3.09
N LYS A 141 15.67 1.03 -2.48
CA LYS A 141 16.08 -0.35 -2.76
C LYS A 141 14.95 -1.38 -2.62
N TYR A 142 13.99 -1.16 -1.72
CA TYR A 142 12.86 -2.08 -1.52
C TYR A 142 11.80 -1.97 -2.63
N ILE A 143 11.74 -0.82 -3.30
CA ILE A 143 10.74 -0.51 -4.32
C ILE A 143 11.27 -0.78 -5.74
N GLU A 144 12.57 -0.60 -5.99
CA GLU A 144 13.16 -0.74 -7.33
C GLU A 144 13.72 -2.14 -7.64
N HIS A 145 13.97 -2.97 -6.62
CA HIS A 145 14.56 -4.28 -6.82
C HIS A 145 13.66 -5.38 -6.28
N TRP A 146 13.05 -6.12 -7.20
CA TRP A 146 12.14 -7.21 -6.87
C TRP A 146 12.67 -8.59 -7.30
N VAL A 147 12.25 -9.61 -6.56
CA VAL A 147 12.46 -11.03 -6.86
C VAL A 147 11.11 -11.75 -6.84
N LYS A 148 11.00 -12.91 -7.49
CA LYS A 148 9.75 -13.68 -7.50
C LYS A 148 9.74 -14.75 -6.41
N ILE A 149 8.61 -14.89 -5.73
CA ILE A 149 8.34 -15.96 -4.76
C ILE A 149 7.03 -16.69 -5.11
N PRO A 150 6.87 -17.97 -4.75
CA PRO A 150 5.59 -18.65 -4.84
C PRO A 150 4.61 -18.11 -3.78
N PHE A 151 3.38 -17.78 -4.18
CA PHE A 151 2.32 -17.37 -3.27
C PHE A 151 0.96 -17.72 -3.88
N LEU A 152 0.09 -18.38 -3.10
CA LEU A 152 -1.29 -18.73 -3.48
C LEU A 152 -1.46 -19.45 -4.84
N GLY A 153 -0.45 -20.22 -5.26
CA GLY A 153 -0.47 -21.00 -6.50
C GLY A 153 0.10 -20.30 -7.74
N ASP A 154 0.67 -19.09 -7.59
CA ASP A 154 1.35 -18.36 -8.67
C ASP A 154 2.67 -17.74 -8.17
N LYS A 155 3.41 -17.04 -9.04
CA LYS A 155 4.65 -16.32 -8.72
C LYS A 155 4.39 -14.83 -8.65
N PHE A 156 4.72 -14.24 -7.51
CA PHE A 156 4.56 -12.81 -7.24
C PHE A 156 5.91 -12.15 -6.98
N TYR A 157 6.04 -10.87 -7.37
CA TYR A 157 7.19 -10.08 -6.98
C TYR A 157 7.12 -9.70 -5.50
N ILE A 158 8.27 -9.58 -4.86
CA ILE A 158 8.48 -9.01 -3.52
C ILE A 158 9.81 -8.26 -3.54
N ALA A 159 10.02 -7.32 -2.61
CA ALA A 159 11.33 -6.69 -2.39
C ALA A 159 12.44 -7.75 -2.33
N ARG A 160 13.57 -7.52 -3.03
CA ARG A 160 14.72 -8.43 -3.01
C ARG A 160 15.22 -8.64 -1.57
N ASP A 161 15.36 -7.55 -0.84
CA ASP A 161 15.83 -7.51 0.54
C ASP A 161 14.65 -7.56 1.53
N TRP A 162 13.64 -8.39 1.24
CA TRP A 162 12.40 -8.41 2.02
C TRP A 162 12.63 -8.71 3.50
N GLU A 163 13.62 -9.54 3.87
CA GLU A 163 13.89 -9.85 5.27
C GLU A 163 14.37 -8.63 6.06
N GLU A 164 15.31 -7.87 5.49
CA GLU A 164 15.77 -6.59 6.04
C GLU A 164 14.61 -5.58 6.12
N MET A 165 13.79 -5.53 5.08
CA MET A 165 12.60 -4.69 5.03
C MET A 165 11.58 -5.03 6.12
N MET A 166 11.34 -6.33 6.38
CA MET A 166 10.43 -6.77 7.44
C MET A 166 10.96 -6.35 8.81
N GLU A 167 12.25 -6.55 9.08
CA GLU A 167 12.85 -6.11 10.34
C GLU A 167 12.82 -4.57 10.48
N PHE A 168 13.12 -3.84 9.41
CA PHE A 168 13.07 -2.38 9.40
C PHE A 168 11.66 -1.86 9.70
N ARG A 169 10.62 -2.47 9.11
CA ARG A 169 9.23 -2.02 9.25
C ARG A 169 8.56 -2.50 10.52
N TYR A 170 8.74 -3.76 10.88
CA TYR A 170 7.99 -4.44 11.94
C TYR A 170 8.83 -4.77 13.18
N GLY A 171 10.16 -4.61 13.11
CA GLY A 171 11.09 -4.92 14.20
C GLY A 171 11.60 -6.36 14.16
N LYS A 172 12.55 -6.70 15.06
CA LYS A 172 13.19 -8.03 15.12
C LYS A 172 12.20 -9.19 15.32
N ASP A 173 11.10 -8.92 16.00
CA ASP A 173 10.08 -9.91 16.32
C ASP A 173 9.00 -10.03 15.23
N TRP A 174 9.25 -9.55 14.00
CA TRP A 174 8.26 -9.56 12.91
C TRP A 174 7.71 -10.96 12.59
N ARG A 175 8.48 -12.01 12.91
CA ARG A 175 8.11 -13.42 12.77
C ARG A 175 7.05 -13.88 13.77
N ILE A 176 6.83 -13.12 14.84
CA ILE A 176 5.80 -13.40 15.84
C ILE A 176 4.49 -12.76 15.37
N PRO A 177 3.42 -13.54 15.11
CA PRO A 177 2.13 -12.97 14.73
C PRO A 177 1.55 -12.08 15.83
N VAL A 178 1.18 -10.85 15.47
CA VAL A 178 0.53 -9.89 16.37
C VAL A 178 -0.72 -9.32 15.69
N ALA A 179 -1.86 -9.42 16.36
CA ALA A 179 -3.10 -8.77 15.94
C ALA A 179 -3.04 -7.27 16.24
N TYR A 180 -3.12 -6.43 15.22
CA TYR A 180 -3.02 -4.97 15.37
C TYR A 180 -4.39 -4.27 15.51
N THR A 181 -5.50 -5.00 15.32
CA THR A 181 -6.85 -4.45 15.40
C THR A 181 -7.82 -5.45 16.04
N ASN A 182 -8.85 -4.93 16.70
CA ASN A 182 -9.93 -5.72 17.32
C ASN A 182 -11.27 -5.57 16.58
N TYR A 183 -11.30 -4.81 15.47
CA TYR A 183 -12.50 -4.53 14.65
C TYR A 183 -13.67 -3.85 15.40
N LYS A 184 -13.42 -3.27 16.58
CA LYS A 184 -14.42 -2.56 17.40
C LYS A 184 -14.37 -1.06 17.15
N VAL A 185 -14.41 -0.64 15.88
CA VAL A 185 -14.39 0.78 15.51
C VAL A 185 -15.72 1.44 15.89
N SER A 186 -15.67 2.51 16.69
CA SER A 186 -16.86 3.19 17.18
C SER A 186 -17.60 3.95 16.07
N PHE A 187 -18.90 4.16 16.23
CA PHE A 187 -19.70 4.92 15.27
C PHE A 187 -19.13 6.33 15.00
N VAL A 188 -18.63 7.00 16.05
CA VAL A 188 -17.99 8.31 15.94
C VAL A 188 -16.71 8.24 15.11
N GLN A 189 -15.84 7.25 15.34
CA GLN A 189 -14.64 7.04 14.54
C GLN A 189 -14.97 6.80 13.06
N LYS A 190 -16.01 6.00 12.77
CA LYS A 190 -16.49 5.78 11.40
C LYS A 190 -16.97 7.07 10.73
N LYS A 191 -17.67 7.94 11.46
CA LYS A 191 -18.12 9.24 10.96
C LYS A 191 -16.95 10.20 10.72
N ILE A 192 -15.97 10.22 11.62
CA ILE A 192 -14.74 11.01 11.46
C ILE A 192 -13.95 10.56 10.22
N ALA A 193 -13.77 9.25 10.02
CA ALA A 193 -13.06 8.72 8.85
C ALA A 193 -13.76 9.14 7.54
N LYS A 194 -15.08 8.99 7.48
CA LYS A 194 -15.89 9.45 6.33
C LYS A 194 -15.75 10.94 6.08
N LEU A 195 -15.82 11.76 7.13
CA LEU A 195 -15.68 13.21 7.02
C LEU A 195 -14.27 13.60 6.54
N LYS A 196 -13.21 12.97 7.08
CA LYS A 196 -11.83 13.21 6.65
C LYS A 196 -11.64 12.93 5.16
N GLU A 197 -12.12 11.80 4.68
CA GLU A 197 -12.08 11.46 3.25
C GLU A 197 -12.92 12.43 2.40
N TYR A 198 -14.09 12.83 2.88
CA TYR A 198 -14.90 13.83 2.19
C TYR A 198 -14.17 15.17 2.08
N VAL A 199 -13.66 15.71 3.19
CA VAL A 199 -12.92 16.98 3.22
C VAL A 199 -11.71 16.91 2.29
N LYS A 200 -10.89 15.86 2.41
CA LYS A 200 -9.70 15.65 1.57
C LYS A 200 -10.02 15.73 0.08
N ASN A 201 -11.13 15.10 -0.35
CA ASN A 201 -11.53 15.06 -1.76
C ASN A 201 -12.11 16.39 -2.29
N HIS A 202 -12.51 17.31 -1.42
CA HIS A 202 -13.06 18.62 -1.80
C HIS A 202 -12.10 19.78 -1.50
N LEU A 203 -10.92 19.51 -0.95
CA LEU A 203 -9.90 20.55 -0.74
C LEU A 203 -9.40 21.09 -2.08
N PRO A 204 -9.36 22.43 -2.27
CA PRO A 204 -8.66 23.04 -3.38
C PRO A 204 -7.20 22.59 -3.41
N SER A 205 -6.61 22.48 -4.60
CA SER A 205 -5.25 21.95 -4.77
C SER A 205 -4.19 22.69 -3.93
N PHE A 206 -4.29 24.03 -3.80
CA PHE A 206 -3.33 24.78 -2.98
C PHE A 206 -3.40 24.38 -1.50
N ALA A 207 -4.61 24.29 -0.92
CA ALA A 207 -4.82 23.98 0.48
C ALA A 207 -4.42 22.53 0.78
N TYR A 208 -4.79 21.61 -0.11
CA TYR A 208 -4.35 20.23 -0.04
C TYR A 208 -2.82 20.13 -0.01
N ASN A 209 -2.13 20.81 -0.93
CA ASN A 209 -0.67 20.75 -1.01
C ASN A 209 -0.02 21.29 0.27
N ILE A 210 -0.49 22.43 0.79
CA ILE A 210 0.04 22.99 2.05
C ILE A 210 -0.12 21.99 3.21
N ILE A 211 -1.33 21.44 3.38
CA ILE A 211 -1.64 20.52 4.49
C ILE A 211 -0.81 19.25 4.37
N TYR A 212 -0.83 18.59 3.21
CA TYR A 212 -0.20 17.29 3.05
C TYR A 212 1.31 17.36 2.93
N ASN A 213 1.90 18.43 2.39
CA ASN A 213 3.35 18.63 2.44
C ASN A 213 3.84 18.73 3.89
N HIS A 214 3.11 19.45 4.74
CA HIS A 214 3.43 19.55 6.18
C HIS A 214 3.28 18.20 6.90
N LEU A 215 2.19 17.47 6.64
CA LEU A 215 1.98 16.14 7.22
C LEU A 215 3.04 15.14 6.76
N ASP A 216 3.39 15.15 5.48
CA ASP A 216 4.37 14.24 4.90
C ASP A 216 5.77 14.54 5.40
N LYS A 217 6.10 15.81 5.67
CA LYS A 217 7.36 16.19 6.34
C LYS A 217 7.45 15.55 7.73
N LYS A 218 6.37 15.63 8.52
CA LYS A 218 6.32 14.95 9.84
C LYS A 218 6.45 13.44 9.72
N CYS A 219 5.93 12.84 8.65
CA CYS A 219 6.12 11.42 8.39
C CYS A 219 7.59 11.08 8.09
N LEU A 220 8.26 11.92 7.29
CA LEU A 220 9.68 11.78 6.97
C LEU A 220 10.56 11.92 8.24
N ASP A 221 10.24 12.87 9.13
CA ASP A 221 10.95 13.01 10.42
C ASP A 221 10.83 11.73 11.27
N ARG A 222 9.62 11.15 11.36
CA ARG A 222 9.40 9.88 12.07
C ARG A 222 10.15 8.71 11.43
N TYR A 223 10.26 8.72 10.11
CA TYR A 223 11.04 7.73 9.39
C TYR A 223 12.53 7.81 9.73
N TYR A 224 13.12 9.01 9.76
CA TYR A 224 14.52 9.15 10.13
C TYR A 224 14.79 8.69 11.56
N TYR A 225 13.86 8.94 12.49
CA TYR A 225 13.94 8.39 13.83
C TYR A 225 13.95 6.85 13.82
N ARG A 226 13.08 6.22 13.01
CA ARG A 226 13.07 4.76 12.83
C ARG A 226 14.37 4.24 12.22
N LEU A 227 14.89 4.92 11.20
CA LEU A 227 16.13 4.57 10.53
C LEU A 227 17.34 4.64 11.47
N ASP A 228 17.46 5.72 12.24
CA ASP A 228 18.51 5.87 13.26
C ASP A 228 18.42 4.76 14.30
N ARG A 229 17.21 4.46 14.81
CA ARG A 229 17.00 3.35 15.75
C ARG A 229 17.40 2.01 15.13
N TYR A 230 16.99 1.73 13.90
CA TYR A 230 17.31 0.49 13.20
C TYR A 230 18.82 0.31 13.04
N ASN A 231 19.52 1.36 12.56
CA ASN A 231 20.98 1.34 12.40
C ASN A 231 21.71 1.14 13.73
N LYS A 232 21.27 1.78 14.81
CA LYS A 232 21.83 1.58 16.16
C LYS A 232 21.67 0.14 16.65
N LEU A 233 20.52 -0.48 16.40
CA LEU A 233 20.27 -1.87 16.81
C LEU A 233 21.04 -2.89 15.97
N LYS A 234 21.24 -2.60 14.68
CA LYS A 234 22.07 -3.41 13.78
C LYS A 234 23.53 -3.39 14.22
N ASN A 235 24.09 -2.19 14.43
CA ASN A 235 25.47 -2.01 14.87
C ASN A 235 25.76 -2.66 16.24
N ARG A 236 24.79 -2.71 17.16
CA ARG A 236 24.94 -3.40 18.46
C ARG A 236 24.94 -4.92 18.35
N GLY A 237 24.24 -5.49 17.36
CA GLY A 237 24.21 -6.93 17.12
C GLY A 237 25.52 -7.47 16.51
N ASP A 238 26.27 -6.61 15.81
CA ASP A 238 27.58 -6.99 15.25
C ASP A 238 28.69 -7.02 16.31
N VAL A 239 28.53 -6.35 17.46
CA VAL A 239 29.53 -6.37 18.56
C VAL A 239 29.40 -7.61 19.45
N SER A 240 28.29 -8.36 19.38
CA SER A 240 28.13 -9.61 20.15
C SER A 240 28.81 -10.84 19.52
N HIS A 241 29.54 -10.65 18.40
CA HIS A 241 30.30 -11.69 17.70
C HIS A 241 31.79 -11.38 17.55
N MET A 242 32.33 -10.42 18.31
CA MET A 242 33.78 -10.19 18.46
C MET A 242 34.26 -10.59 19.85
#